data_AF-A0A952V5J9-F1
#
_entry.id   AF-A0A952V5J9-F1
#
_cell.length_a   1.000
_cell.length_b   1.000
_cell.length_c   1.000
_cell.angle_alpha   90.00
_cell.angle_beta   90.00
_cell.angle_gamma   90.00
#
_symmetry.space_group_name_H-M   'P 1'
#
loop_
_entity.id
_entity.type
_entity.pdbx_description
1 polymer ?
#
loop_
_entity_poly.entity_id
_entity_poly.type
_entity_poly.pdbx_seq_one_letter_code
_entity_poly.pdbx_strand_id
1 'polypeptide(L)'
;MSFFRSIVVAGLAVGSLFACAAPSEDDADDPTTEAAEDELVATFDRTGRIDLAKTTRVLLIGNSDHLGELPLFSATTKARRYTQLYPNDQIVLFVTKDAKRDVARTGSTLVTNEPFGSGVRLADLQTLSATKLVKALDRFPRIASLEFFGHSSPFGALLEVDTEDRVLSASVPGNAAILADNFARDTNPFVTLNGCNGGAGVAQELSALWKVPVSAALTGSNFQELMSDGRWYFNDDGYSPAGTTKARANTASFGPGLTPTCSAGACVRMKPQDSPYRGVWSREDTGFQYGLGFYKFFCNFEGDAACTRGMAESLYGFPSTRPIDRRSSDADVKEVLADFFCNGNGDASWFDECKRNLFAAASSNAPFSPMRWANDYSHECSFTGCDQKLRCDYAGGAPQKKSCVWVSKSCRADQRAQDCRPKNTKKQTTTTELRRYLQGHAMLRGN
;
A
#
# COMPACT_ATOMS: atom_id res chain seq x y z
N MET A 1 35.08 -53.10 8.27
CA MET A 1 33.64 -53.39 8.14
C MET A 1 32.87 -52.47 9.08
N SER A 2 31.89 -51.77 8.51
CA SER A 2 30.80 -50.97 9.09
C SER A 2 31.09 -49.92 10.18
N PHE A 3 31.13 -48.69 9.70
CA PHE A 3 30.64 -47.47 10.36
C PHE A 3 29.14 -47.60 10.69
N PHE A 4 28.71 -47.09 11.85
CA PHE A 4 27.34 -46.59 12.04
C PHE A 4 27.41 -45.20 12.68
N ARG A 5 27.11 -44.19 11.88
CA ARG A 5 26.83 -42.82 12.33
C ARG A 5 25.34 -42.74 12.68
N SER A 6 25.03 -42.36 13.91
CA SER A 6 23.70 -41.94 14.31
C SER A 6 23.39 -40.57 13.70
N ILE A 7 22.37 -40.50 12.85
CA ILE A 7 21.75 -39.25 12.41
C ILE A 7 20.54 -39.03 13.31
N VAL A 8 20.63 -38.05 14.21
CA VAL A 8 19.49 -37.47 14.90
C VAL A 8 18.88 -36.45 13.95
N VAL A 9 17.77 -36.81 13.30
CA VAL A 9 16.95 -35.85 12.55
C VAL A 9 16.06 -35.13 13.56
N ALA A 10 16.41 -33.89 13.87
CA ALA A 10 15.52 -32.97 14.57
C ALA A 10 14.38 -32.60 13.62
N GLY A 11 13.18 -33.14 13.89
CA GLY A 11 11.94 -32.70 13.27
C GLY A 11 11.58 -31.32 13.78
N LEU A 12 11.94 -30.28 13.03
CA LEU A 12 11.43 -28.93 13.23
C LEU A 12 10.01 -28.85 12.67
N ALA A 13 9.12 -28.38 13.53
CA ALA A 13 7.70 -28.22 13.32
C ALA A 13 7.39 -27.38 12.08
N VAL A 14 6.43 -27.85 11.30
CA VAL A 14 5.75 -27.10 10.24
C VAL A 14 4.94 -26.00 10.93
N GLY A 15 5.45 -24.77 10.90
CA GLY A 15 4.75 -23.57 11.35
C GLY A 15 3.59 -23.26 10.41
N SER A 16 2.40 -23.12 10.99
CA SER A 16 1.14 -22.80 10.33
C SER A 16 1.24 -21.51 9.51
N LEU A 17 1.13 -21.65 8.18
CA LEU A 17 0.99 -20.55 7.22
C LEU A 17 -0.47 -20.07 7.21
N PHE A 18 -0.85 -19.14 8.07
CA PHE A 18 -2.08 -18.35 7.88
C PHE A 18 -1.75 -17.11 7.06
N ALA A 19 -1.53 -17.30 5.76
CA ALA A 19 -1.57 -16.23 4.78
C ALA A 19 -3.00 -16.15 4.23
N CYS A 20 -3.72 -15.05 4.50
CA CYS A 20 -5.01 -14.68 3.89
C CYS A 20 -5.88 -15.87 3.44
N ALA A 21 -6.24 -16.77 4.35
CA ALA A 21 -7.25 -17.79 4.10
C ALA A 21 -8.58 -17.23 4.57
N ALA A 22 -9.48 -16.97 3.62
CA ALA A 22 -10.86 -16.60 3.92
C ALA A 22 -11.56 -17.82 4.57
N PRO A 23 -12.18 -17.69 5.75
CA PRO A 23 -13.09 -18.70 6.27
C PRO A 23 -14.40 -18.70 5.47
N SER A 24 -15.06 -19.86 5.48
CA SER A 24 -16.37 -20.10 4.87
C SER A 24 -17.45 -19.22 5.50
N GLU A 25 -18.32 -18.71 4.63
CA GLU A 25 -19.52 -17.93 4.93
C GLU A 25 -20.41 -18.68 5.94
N ASP A 26 -20.61 -18.10 7.11
CA ASP A 26 -21.81 -18.21 7.95
C ASP A 26 -21.50 -17.45 9.26
N ASP A 27 -21.94 -16.20 9.38
CA ASP A 27 -22.25 -15.62 10.70
C ASP A 27 -23.21 -14.42 10.57
N ALA A 28 -24.18 -14.41 11.47
CA ALA A 28 -25.48 -13.76 11.36
C ALA A 28 -25.50 -12.28 11.79
N ASP A 29 -26.46 -11.55 11.22
CA ASP A 29 -26.75 -10.12 11.45
C ASP A 29 -27.13 -9.79 12.91
N ASP A 30 -26.40 -8.84 13.49
CA ASP A 30 -26.75 -8.12 14.72
C ASP A 30 -27.43 -6.77 14.36
N PRO A 31 -28.71 -6.55 14.70
CA PRO A 31 -29.45 -5.36 14.31
C PRO A 31 -29.38 -4.30 15.41
N THR A 32 -28.38 -3.42 15.40
CA THR A 32 -28.47 -2.15 16.13
C THR A 32 -27.87 -0.95 15.39
N THR A 33 -28.68 0.12 15.35
CA THR A 33 -28.46 1.47 14.79
C THR A 33 -28.33 1.58 13.27
N GLU A 34 -29.43 1.95 12.60
CA GLU A 34 -29.45 2.53 11.25
C GLU A 34 -28.69 3.87 11.25
N ALA A 35 -27.36 3.80 11.20
CA ALA A 35 -26.55 4.94 10.83
C ALA A 35 -26.90 5.32 9.39
N ALA A 36 -27.31 6.58 9.18
CA ALA A 36 -27.69 7.12 7.87
C ALA A 36 -26.79 6.55 6.75
N GLU A 37 -27.41 5.98 5.73
CA GLU A 37 -26.72 5.21 4.69
C GLU A 37 -25.75 6.07 3.85
N ASP A 38 -25.81 7.40 4.00
CA ASP A 38 -25.22 8.41 3.12
C ASP A 38 -23.82 8.92 3.56
N GLU A 39 -23.26 8.41 4.67
CA GLU A 39 -22.08 9.00 5.32
C GLU A 39 -20.77 8.25 5.01
N LEU A 40 -20.33 8.28 3.74
CA LEU A 40 -19.08 7.62 3.28
C LEU A 40 -17.89 8.56 3.08
N VAL A 41 -18.03 9.83 3.46
CA VAL A 41 -16.96 10.84 3.34
C VAL A 41 -16.66 11.44 4.70
N ALA A 42 -15.37 11.58 5.05
CA ALA A 42 -14.94 12.22 6.29
C ALA A 42 -13.81 13.21 6.06
N THR A 43 -13.59 14.10 7.03
CA THR A 43 -12.52 15.09 7.06
C THR A 43 -11.67 14.87 8.30
N PHE A 44 -10.35 14.97 8.17
CA PHE A 44 -9.43 14.72 9.30
C PHE A 44 -9.21 15.97 10.18
N ASP A 45 -9.72 17.14 9.79
CA ASP A 45 -9.58 18.41 10.53
C ASP A 45 -10.69 18.63 11.58
N ARG A 46 -11.55 17.62 11.77
CA ARG A 46 -12.70 17.62 12.69
C ARG A 46 -13.81 18.61 12.35
N THR A 47 -13.80 19.20 11.17
CA THR A 47 -14.83 20.18 10.79
C THR A 47 -16.07 19.53 10.18
N GLY A 48 -15.92 18.34 9.57
CA GLY A 48 -16.98 17.74 8.75
C GLY A 48 -17.31 18.58 7.51
N ARG A 49 -16.39 19.45 7.07
CA ARG A 49 -16.58 20.40 5.96
C ARG A 49 -15.50 20.26 4.92
N ILE A 50 -15.90 20.33 3.66
CA ILE A 50 -15.00 20.23 2.52
C ILE A 50 -14.91 21.59 1.85
N ASP A 51 -13.68 22.06 1.70
CA ASP A 51 -13.30 23.23 0.93
C ASP A 51 -12.61 22.78 -0.37
N LEU A 52 -13.35 22.88 -1.48
CA LEU A 52 -12.86 22.48 -2.80
C LEU A 52 -11.76 23.42 -3.35
N ALA A 53 -11.51 24.57 -2.72
CA ALA A 53 -10.41 25.45 -3.12
C ALA A 53 -9.07 25.01 -2.53
N LYS A 54 -9.08 24.19 -1.46
CA LYS A 54 -7.84 23.72 -0.81
C LYS A 54 -7.19 22.59 -1.58
N THR A 55 -5.86 22.60 -1.56
CA THR A 55 -5.06 21.42 -1.88
C THR A 55 -5.51 20.26 -0.98
N THR A 56 -5.83 19.13 -1.58
CA THR A 56 -6.46 18.00 -0.89
C THR A 56 -5.59 16.75 -0.98
N ARG A 57 -5.45 16.07 0.15
CA ARG A 57 -4.92 14.71 0.24
C ARG A 57 -6.08 13.75 0.46
N VAL A 58 -6.22 12.81 -0.46
CA VAL A 58 -7.32 11.86 -0.45
C VAL A 58 -6.83 10.51 0.05
N LEU A 59 -7.47 10.02 1.10
CA LEU A 59 -7.26 8.69 1.65
C LEU A 59 -8.49 7.85 1.37
N LEU A 60 -8.31 6.77 0.62
CA LEU A 60 -9.37 5.88 0.18
C LEU A 60 -9.29 4.58 0.97
N ILE A 61 -10.28 4.34 1.81
CA ILE A 61 -10.44 3.10 2.55
C ILE A 61 -11.31 2.21 1.67
N GLY A 62 -10.72 1.13 1.16
CA GLY A 62 -11.42 0.15 0.34
C GLY A 62 -12.17 -0.87 1.18
N ASN A 63 -12.74 -1.86 0.48
CA ASN A 63 -13.37 -3.00 1.13
C ASN A 63 -12.41 -3.60 2.18
N SER A 64 -12.90 -3.69 3.42
CA SER A 64 -12.18 -4.17 4.58
C SER A 64 -12.74 -5.49 5.12
N ASP A 65 -13.49 -6.24 4.29
CA ASP A 65 -14.03 -7.56 4.64
C ASP A 65 -12.93 -8.39 5.32
N HIS A 66 -13.15 -8.73 6.59
CA HIS A 66 -12.22 -9.48 7.45
C HIS A 66 -10.88 -8.79 7.81
N LEU A 67 -10.63 -7.55 7.38
CA LEU A 67 -9.51 -6.71 7.82
C LEU A 67 -9.87 -5.80 9.00
N GLY A 68 -11.16 -5.62 9.27
CA GLY A 68 -11.66 -4.77 10.36
C GLY A 68 -11.15 -3.33 10.24
N GLU A 69 -10.77 -2.73 11.37
CA GLU A 69 -10.35 -1.32 11.46
C GLU A 69 -8.96 -1.03 10.86
N LEU A 70 -8.18 -2.06 10.47
CA LEU A 70 -6.77 -1.91 10.11
C LEU A 70 -6.50 -1.00 8.89
N PRO A 71 -7.29 -1.04 7.79
CA PRO A 71 -7.13 -0.11 6.67
C PRO A 71 -7.39 1.35 7.10
N LEU A 72 -8.46 1.59 7.87
CA LEU A 72 -8.80 2.91 8.39
C LEU A 72 -7.70 3.44 9.33
N PHE A 73 -7.16 2.60 10.20
CA PHE A 73 -6.07 2.98 11.11
C PHE A 73 -4.76 3.25 10.38
N SER A 74 -4.45 2.48 9.34
CA SER A 74 -3.31 2.76 8.47
C SER A 74 -3.44 4.10 7.75
N ALA A 75 -4.61 4.36 7.15
CA ALA A 75 -4.91 5.61 6.48
C ALA A 75 -4.81 6.79 7.46
N THR A 76 -5.42 6.69 8.64
CA THR A 76 -5.47 7.79 9.62
C THR A 76 -4.16 7.99 10.38
N THR A 77 -3.30 6.97 10.50
CA THR A 77 -1.91 7.18 10.95
C THR A 77 -1.16 8.08 9.98
N LYS A 78 -1.34 7.86 8.67
CA LYS A 78 -0.77 8.70 7.62
C LYS A 78 -1.40 10.09 7.58
N ALA A 79 -2.72 10.20 7.78
CA ALA A 79 -3.43 11.49 7.90
C ALA A 79 -2.81 12.37 9.00
N ARG A 80 -2.55 11.82 10.19
CA ARG A 80 -1.89 12.54 11.29
C ARG A 80 -0.49 13.01 10.92
N ARG A 81 0.22 12.27 10.06
CA ARG A 81 1.54 12.71 9.60
C ARG A 81 1.40 13.91 8.66
N TYR A 82 0.40 13.90 7.80
CA TYR A 82 0.11 15.03 6.91
C TYR A 82 -0.32 16.30 7.62
N THR A 83 -1.04 16.23 8.74
CA THR A 83 -1.38 17.44 9.50
C THR A 83 -0.14 18.17 10.05
N GLN A 84 0.95 17.45 10.32
CA GLN A 84 2.23 18.05 10.72
C GLN A 84 3.02 18.62 9.54
N LEU A 85 2.99 17.94 8.40
CA LEU A 85 3.79 18.29 7.22
C LEU A 85 3.16 19.40 6.39
N TYR A 86 1.84 19.37 6.26
CA TYR A 86 1.06 20.21 5.35
C TYR A 86 -0.17 20.77 6.09
N PRO A 87 0.03 21.67 7.07
CA PRO A 87 -1.06 22.18 7.90
C PRO A 87 -2.13 22.97 7.13
N ASN A 88 -1.85 23.36 5.89
CA ASN A 88 -2.78 24.07 5.01
C ASN A 88 -3.52 23.13 4.04
N ASP A 89 -3.11 21.87 3.92
CA ASP A 89 -3.80 20.90 3.09
C ASP A 89 -5.05 20.39 3.83
N GLN A 90 -6.12 20.16 3.06
CA GLN A 90 -7.26 19.41 3.55
C GLN A 90 -6.98 17.91 3.41
N ILE A 91 -7.42 17.11 4.38
CA ILE A 91 -7.34 15.65 4.30
C ILE A 91 -8.77 15.10 4.29
N VAL A 92 -9.12 14.43 3.18
CA VAL A 92 -10.44 13.84 2.95
C VAL A 92 -10.31 12.33 2.92
N LEU A 93 -11.19 11.66 3.64
CA LEU A 93 -11.31 10.21 3.65
C LEU A 93 -12.56 9.82 2.87
N PHE A 94 -12.43 8.86 1.97
CA PHE A 94 -13.54 8.10 1.43
C PHE A 94 -13.52 6.74 2.11
N VAL A 95 -14.60 6.39 2.81
CA VAL A 95 -14.71 5.16 3.60
C VAL A 95 -15.81 4.26 3.06
N THR A 96 -15.68 2.98 3.31
CA THR A 96 -16.72 1.98 3.08
C THR A 96 -17.66 1.88 4.30
N LYS A 97 -18.85 1.28 4.11
CA LYS A 97 -19.87 1.14 5.17
C LYS A 97 -19.37 0.41 6.42
N ASP A 98 -18.54 -0.61 6.26
CA ASP A 98 -17.91 -1.37 7.34
C ASP A 98 -16.96 -0.50 8.17
N ALA A 99 -16.13 0.33 7.52
CA ALA A 99 -15.17 1.20 8.20
C ALA A 99 -15.82 2.43 8.87
N LYS A 100 -17.03 2.84 8.46
CA LYS A 100 -17.65 4.10 8.91
C LYS A 100 -17.86 4.17 10.43
N ARG A 101 -18.10 3.01 11.07
CA ARG A 101 -18.40 2.90 12.51
C ARG A 101 -17.25 3.42 13.40
N ASP A 102 -16.02 3.34 12.91
CA ASP A 102 -14.82 3.70 13.69
C ASP A 102 -14.18 5.02 13.29
N VAL A 103 -14.74 5.73 12.30
CA VAL A 103 -14.22 7.00 11.78
C VAL A 103 -14.03 8.03 12.90
N ALA A 104 -15.02 8.18 13.80
CA ALA A 104 -14.96 9.14 14.88
C ALA A 104 -13.80 8.87 15.87
N ARG A 105 -13.46 7.60 16.11
CA ARG A 105 -12.36 7.20 17.01
C ARG A 105 -10.99 7.62 16.47
N THR A 106 -10.88 7.83 15.16
CA THR A 106 -9.63 8.27 14.53
C THR A 106 -9.40 9.77 14.66
N GLY A 107 -10.38 10.53 15.16
CA GLY A 107 -10.35 11.99 15.16
C GLY A 107 -10.76 12.59 13.82
N SER A 108 -11.36 11.79 12.94
CA SER A 108 -12.02 12.24 11.71
C SER A 108 -13.49 12.56 12.00
N THR A 109 -14.10 13.43 11.19
CA THR A 109 -15.52 13.77 11.29
C THR A 109 -16.19 13.54 9.96
N LEU A 110 -17.29 12.77 9.98
CA LEU A 110 -18.13 12.51 8.81
C LEU A 110 -18.67 13.83 8.25
N VAL A 111 -18.68 13.92 6.93
CA VAL A 111 -19.27 15.04 6.22
C VAL A 111 -20.77 14.78 6.13
N THR A 112 -21.56 15.72 6.64
CA THR A 112 -23.02 15.63 6.68
C THR A 112 -23.70 16.76 5.91
N ASN A 113 -22.92 17.73 5.41
CA ASN A 113 -23.44 18.89 4.69
C ASN A 113 -23.58 18.57 3.19
N GLU A 114 -24.80 18.71 2.68
CA GLU A 114 -25.12 18.62 1.26
C GLU A 114 -25.26 20.01 0.62
N PRO A 115 -24.98 20.16 -0.68
CA PRO A 115 -24.45 19.15 -1.58
C PRO A 115 -22.92 18.98 -1.49
N PHE A 116 -22.39 17.81 -1.87
CA PHE A 116 -20.95 17.57 -2.11
C PHE A 116 -20.49 18.25 -3.42
N GLY A 117 -20.63 19.58 -3.49
CA GLY A 117 -20.43 20.34 -4.72
C GLY A 117 -21.56 20.17 -5.74
N SER A 118 -21.39 20.71 -6.95
CA SER A 118 -22.44 20.68 -7.97
C SER A 118 -22.62 19.26 -8.54
N GLY A 119 -23.83 18.71 -8.42
CA GLY A 119 -24.25 17.47 -9.11
C GLY A 119 -23.81 16.15 -8.46
N VAL A 120 -23.26 16.18 -7.25
CA VAL A 120 -22.99 14.98 -6.44
C VAL A 120 -23.56 15.19 -5.06
N ARG A 121 -24.44 14.28 -4.63
CA ARG A 121 -24.91 14.19 -3.26
C ARG A 121 -24.05 13.18 -2.51
N LEU A 122 -23.83 13.39 -1.21
CA LEU A 122 -23.30 12.35 -0.31
C LEU A 122 -24.15 11.09 -0.38
N ALA A 123 -25.47 11.22 -0.53
CA ALA A 123 -26.36 10.08 -0.80
C ALA A 123 -26.02 9.32 -2.10
N ASP A 124 -25.44 9.98 -3.11
CA ASP A 124 -25.00 9.26 -4.31
C ASP A 124 -23.78 8.35 -3.99
N LEU A 125 -23.08 8.59 -2.88
CA LEU A 125 -21.94 7.83 -2.38
C LEU A 125 -22.32 6.76 -1.34
N GLN A 126 -23.60 6.43 -1.14
CA GLN A 126 -24.07 5.38 -0.21
C GLN A 126 -23.33 4.04 -0.31
N THR A 127 -22.85 3.69 -1.50
CA THR A 127 -21.99 2.53 -1.74
C THR A 127 -20.89 2.98 -2.69
N LEU A 128 -19.65 2.81 -2.24
CA LEU A 128 -18.49 3.28 -2.98
C LEU A 128 -18.22 2.39 -4.19
N SER A 129 -18.38 2.97 -5.38
CA SER A 129 -18.03 2.37 -6.67
C SER A 129 -17.01 3.24 -7.39
N ALA A 130 -16.31 2.70 -8.37
CA ALA A 130 -15.23 3.40 -9.07
C ALA A 130 -15.78 4.59 -9.85
N THR A 131 -16.93 4.44 -10.52
CA THR A 131 -17.64 5.54 -11.20
C THR A 131 -17.99 6.67 -10.23
N LYS A 132 -18.61 6.34 -9.10
CA LYS A 132 -19.04 7.32 -8.09
C LYS A 132 -17.84 8.02 -7.45
N LEU A 133 -16.80 7.26 -7.12
CA LEU A 133 -15.55 7.78 -6.57
C LEU A 133 -14.88 8.74 -7.55
N VAL A 134 -14.68 8.36 -8.82
CA VAL A 134 -14.05 9.25 -9.81
C VAL A 134 -14.86 10.54 -9.97
N LYS A 135 -16.20 10.46 -10.02
CA LYS A 135 -17.06 11.65 -10.06
C LYS A 135 -16.88 12.56 -8.84
N ALA A 136 -16.70 11.97 -7.64
CA ALA A 136 -16.42 12.73 -6.43
C ALA A 136 -15.00 13.33 -6.42
N LEU A 137 -13.99 12.58 -6.87
CA LEU A 137 -12.61 13.04 -6.97
C LEU A 137 -12.45 14.18 -7.99
N ASP A 138 -13.25 14.17 -9.05
CA ASP A 138 -13.26 15.19 -10.10
C ASP A 138 -13.61 16.59 -9.56
N ARG A 139 -14.19 16.67 -8.35
CA ARG A 139 -14.52 17.92 -7.67
C ARG A 139 -13.33 18.62 -7.03
N PHE A 140 -12.23 17.90 -6.78
CA PHE A 140 -11.04 18.46 -6.15
C PHE A 140 -10.05 18.89 -7.24
N PRO A 141 -9.94 20.19 -7.56
CA PRO A 141 -9.05 20.66 -8.63
C PRO A 141 -7.57 20.60 -8.26
N ARG A 142 -7.23 20.24 -7.01
CA ARG A 142 -5.88 20.30 -6.44
C ARG A 142 -5.57 19.10 -5.55
N ILE A 143 -5.53 17.89 -6.12
CA ILE A 143 -5.17 16.66 -5.42
C ILE A 143 -3.65 16.54 -5.27
N ALA A 144 -3.14 16.58 -4.04
CA ALA A 144 -1.71 16.38 -3.74
C ALA A 144 -1.35 14.89 -3.55
N SER A 145 -2.27 14.08 -3.02
CA SER A 145 -2.10 12.62 -3.01
C SER A 145 -3.44 11.90 -3.10
N LEU A 146 -3.43 10.70 -3.69
CA LEU A 146 -4.54 9.75 -3.64
C LEU A 146 -4.00 8.39 -3.17
N GLU A 147 -4.49 7.90 -2.04
CA GLU A 147 -3.86 6.76 -1.36
C GLU A 147 -4.90 5.75 -0.91
N PHE A 148 -4.86 4.57 -1.51
CA PHE A 148 -5.77 3.47 -1.22
C PHE A 148 -5.23 2.58 -0.09
N PHE A 149 -6.11 2.10 0.80
CA PHE A 149 -5.83 1.13 1.86
C PHE A 149 -6.96 0.11 1.93
N GLY A 150 -6.65 -1.18 1.78
CA GLY A 150 -7.63 -2.25 1.91
C GLY A 150 -7.34 -3.44 1.02
N HIS A 151 -8.37 -4.23 0.71
CA HIS A 151 -8.22 -5.32 -0.24
C HIS A 151 -7.94 -4.82 -1.65
N SER A 152 -7.02 -5.50 -2.33
CA SER A 152 -6.77 -5.26 -3.75
C SER A 152 -6.77 -6.56 -4.51
N SER A 153 -6.98 -6.43 -5.81
CA SER A 153 -6.70 -7.48 -6.77
C SER A 153 -5.54 -7.06 -7.65
N PRO A 154 -4.96 -8.00 -8.42
CA PRO A 154 -4.03 -7.64 -9.48
C PRO A 154 -4.60 -6.63 -10.50
N PHE A 155 -5.93 -6.50 -10.56
CA PHE A 155 -6.68 -5.64 -11.47
C PHE A 155 -7.05 -4.29 -10.87
N GLY A 156 -6.70 -4.01 -9.61
CA GLY A 156 -6.89 -2.71 -8.98
C GLY A 156 -7.42 -2.75 -7.55
N ALA A 157 -7.68 -1.54 -7.04
CA ALA A 157 -8.18 -1.31 -5.69
C ALA A 157 -9.66 -1.73 -5.59
N LEU A 158 -10.01 -2.54 -4.58
CA LEU A 158 -11.37 -3.04 -4.40
C LEU A 158 -12.17 -2.09 -3.50
N LEU A 159 -13.28 -1.62 -4.05
CA LEU A 159 -14.29 -0.79 -3.38
C LEU A 159 -15.47 -1.67 -2.94
N GLU A 160 -16.57 -1.04 -2.55
CA GLU A 160 -17.67 -1.69 -1.81
C GLU A 160 -18.71 -2.38 -2.71
N VAL A 161 -19.00 -1.82 -3.90
CA VAL A 161 -20.07 -2.36 -4.75
C VAL A 161 -19.78 -3.80 -5.19
N ASP A 162 -20.80 -4.64 -5.38
CA ASP A 162 -20.65 -6.02 -5.84
C ASP A 162 -20.86 -6.17 -7.37
N THR A 163 -20.22 -5.30 -8.15
CA THR A 163 -20.24 -5.32 -9.62
C THR A 163 -18.84 -5.12 -10.17
N GLU A 164 -18.65 -5.11 -11.51
CA GLU A 164 -17.35 -4.77 -12.11
C GLU A 164 -16.86 -3.36 -11.74
N ASP A 165 -17.79 -2.44 -11.44
CA ASP A 165 -17.50 -1.07 -10.98
C ASP A 165 -16.90 -1.04 -9.56
N ARG A 166 -16.64 -2.20 -8.95
CA ARG A 166 -15.91 -2.32 -7.67
C ARG A 166 -14.43 -2.08 -7.78
N VAL A 167 -13.85 -2.16 -8.98
CA VAL A 167 -12.41 -2.09 -9.17
C VAL A 167 -12.01 -0.72 -9.67
N LEU A 168 -11.32 0.06 -8.84
CA LEU A 168 -10.66 1.28 -9.31
C LEU A 168 -9.40 0.91 -10.10
N SER A 169 -9.41 1.18 -11.39
CA SER A 169 -8.33 0.89 -12.34
C SER A 169 -8.22 2.00 -13.40
N ALA A 170 -7.30 1.84 -14.36
CA ALA A 170 -7.21 2.77 -15.49
C ALA A 170 -8.35 2.62 -16.50
N SER A 171 -9.00 1.44 -16.55
CA SER A 171 -10.09 1.13 -17.47
C SER A 171 -11.48 1.23 -16.83
N VAL A 172 -11.54 1.22 -15.49
CA VAL A 172 -12.78 1.28 -14.71
C VAL A 172 -12.66 2.37 -13.63
N PRO A 173 -13.51 3.41 -13.68
CA PRO A 173 -14.48 3.67 -14.75
C PRO A 173 -13.76 4.11 -16.04
N GLY A 174 -14.41 3.94 -17.20
CA GLY A 174 -13.84 4.31 -18.50
C GLY A 174 -13.47 5.80 -18.68
N ASN A 175 -13.81 6.65 -17.70
CA ASN A 175 -13.50 8.08 -17.65
C ASN A 175 -12.49 8.47 -16.56
N ALA A 176 -11.75 7.52 -15.95
CA ALA A 176 -10.76 7.83 -14.92
C ALA A 176 -9.70 8.87 -15.35
N ALA A 177 -9.47 9.03 -16.66
CA ALA A 177 -8.58 10.04 -17.24
C ALA A 177 -8.89 11.48 -16.84
N ILE A 178 -10.15 11.79 -16.51
CA ILE A 178 -10.58 13.15 -16.15
C ILE A 178 -9.79 13.71 -14.96
N LEU A 179 -9.33 12.84 -14.05
CA LEU A 179 -8.58 13.25 -12.87
C LEU A 179 -7.15 13.71 -13.15
N ALA A 180 -6.62 13.53 -14.37
CA ALA A 180 -5.25 13.89 -14.70
C ALA A 180 -4.96 15.39 -14.44
N ASP A 181 -5.92 16.26 -14.75
CA ASP A 181 -5.76 17.71 -14.59
C ASP A 181 -6.05 18.19 -13.15
N ASN A 182 -6.62 17.32 -12.31
CA ASN A 182 -6.95 17.62 -10.93
C ASN A 182 -5.76 17.46 -9.97
N PHE A 183 -4.68 16.79 -10.39
CA PHE A 183 -3.49 16.63 -9.56
C PHE A 183 -2.69 17.94 -9.46
N ALA A 184 -2.44 18.41 -8.23
CA ALA A 184 -1.74 19.65 -7.92
C ALA A 184 -0.24 19.57 -8.25
N ARG A 185 0.13 19.81 -9.51
CA ARG A 185 1.49 19.61 -10.06
C ARG A 185 2.59 20.38 -9.34
N ASP A 186 2.26 21.54 -8.77
CA ASP A 186 3.13 22.38 -7.96
C ASP A 186 3.49 21.78 -6.60
N THR A 187 2.80 20.70 -6.19
CA THR A 187 3.00 20.01 -4.90
C THR A 187 3.69 18.64 -5.02
N ASN A 188 4.14 18.27 -6.22
CA ASN A 188 4.74 16.95 -6.52
C ASN A 188 3.77 15.78 -6.21
N PRO A 189 2.61 15.73 -6.87
CA PRO A 189 1.54 14.82 -6.51
C PRO A 189 1.90 13.36 -6.81
N PHE A 190 1.31 12.44 -6.04
CA PHE A 190 1.55 11.00 -6.17
C PHE A 190 0.32 10.17 -5.81
N VAL A 191 0.35 8.89 -6.18
CA VAL A 191 -0.67 7.91 -5.82
C VAL A 191 -0.02 6.69 -5.20
N THR A 192 -0.65 6.10 -4.19
CA THR A 192 -0.21 4.83 -3.60
C THR A 192 -1.36 3.84 -3.49
N LEU A 193 -1.20 2.64 -4.03
CA LEU A 193 -2.15 1.54 -3.91
C LEU A 193 -1.67 0.55 -2.84
N ASN A 194 -2.11 0.75 -1.60
CA ASN A 194 -1.75 -0.11 -0.47
C ASN A 194 -2.74 -1.28 -0.38
N GLY A 195 -2.38 -2.38 -1.02
CA GLY A 195 -3.19 -3.60 -1.08
C GLY A 195 -2.45 -4.72 -1.78
N CYS A 196 -2.82 -5.96 -1.48
CA CYS A 196 -2.19 -7.16 -2.07
C CYS A 196 -2.23 -7.12 -3.60
N ASN A 197 -1.06 -7.12 -4.24
CA ASN A 197 -0.87 -7.06 -5.69
C ASN A 197 -1.59 -5.91 -6.41
N GLY A 198 -1.97 -4.84 -5.69
CA GLY A 198 -2.75 -3.74 -6.26
C GLY A 198 -2.10 -3.03 -7.45
N GLY A 199 -0.82 -3.28 -7.74
CA GLY A 199 -0.12 -2.70 -8.89
C GLY A 199 0.34 -3.67 -9.97
N ALA A 200 -0.03 -4.95 -9.87
CA ALA A 200 0.41 -5.95 -10.82
C ALA A 200 -0.06 -5.64 -12.26
N GLY A 201 -1.30 -5.15 -12.42
CA GLY A 201 -1.84 -4.73 -13.71
C GLY A 201 -2.02 -3.22 -13.85
N VAL A 202 -2.37 -2.50 -12.78
CA VAL A 202 -2.96 -1.15 -12.94
C VAL A 202 -2.05 0.03 -12.61
N ALA A 203 -1.04 -0.14 -11.75
CA ALA A 203 -0.25 1.01 -11.29
C ALA A 203 0.52 1.66 -12.44
N GLN A 204 1.01 0.84 -13.38
CA GLN A 204 1.66 1.28 -14.61
C GLN A 204 0.71 2.16 -15.46
N GLU A 205 -0.52 1.68 -15.66
CA GLU A 205 -1.54 2.32 -16.50
C GLU A 205 -2.07 3.61 -15.86
N LEU A 206 -2.35 3.59 -14.55
CA LEU A 206 -2.76 4.79 -13.81
C LEU A 206 -1.68 5.87 -13.82
N SER A 207 -0.40 5.48 -13.76
CA SER A 207 0.70 6.44 -13.87
C SER A 207 0.74 7.12 -15.24
N ALA A 208 0.47 6.36 -16.31
CA ALA A 208 0.37 6.93 -17.65
C ALA A 208 -0.87 7.82 -17.81
N LEU A 209 -2.01 7.35 -17.31
CA LEU A 209 -3.31 8.01 -17.42
C LEU A 209 -3.33 9.35 -16.67
N TRP A 210 -2.91 9.34 -15.41
CA TRP A 210 -2.93 10.50 -14.53
C TRP A 210 -1.63 11.31 -14.56
N LYS A 211 -0.61 10.85 -15.28
CA LYS A 211 0.70 11.51 -15.40
C LYS A 211 1.36 11.81 -14.05
N VAL A 212 1.18 10.94 -13.06
CA VAL A 212 1.75 11.05 -11.71
C VAL A 212 2.51 9.76 -11.36
N PRO A 213 3.50 9.82 -10.45
CA PRO A 213 4.04 8.61 -9.85
C PRO A 213 2.94 7.80 -9.17
N VAL A 214 2.83 6.51 -9.51
CA VAL A 214 1.90 5.59 -8.85
C VAL A 214 2.70 4.45 -8.25
N SER A 215 2.58 4.24 -6.94
CA SER A 215 3.17 3.11 -6.25
C SER A 215 2.17 2.02 -5.93
N ALA A 216 2.65 0.80 -5.81
CA ALA A 216 1.83 -0.31 -5.38
C ALA A 216 2.66 -1.49 -4.88
N ALA A 217 2.02 -2.41 -4.16
CA ALA A 217 2.62 -3.68 -3.81
C ALA A 217 2.54 -4.65 -5.01
N LEU A 218 3.65 -5.33 -5.30
CA LEU A 218 3.71 -6.43 -6.28
C LEU A 218 3.85 -7.79 -5.56
N THR A 219 3.32 -7.87 -4.35
CA THR A 219 3.20 -9.08 -3.54
C THR A 219 2.03 -8.90 -2.56
N GLY A 220 1.94 -9.75 -1.54
CA GLY A 220 1.06 -9.52 -0.40
C GLY A 220 1.38 -8.21 0.30
N SER A 221 0.40 -7.66 0.99
CA SER A 221 0.58 -6.56 1.93
C SER A 221 -0.06 -6.97 3.23
N ASN A 222 0.56 -6.58 4.34
CA ASN A 222 0.00 -6.82 5.65
C ASN A 222 0.13 -5.57 6.51
N PHE A 223 -0.58 -5.59 7.64
CA PHE A 223 -0.55 -4.52 8.61
C PHE A 223 0.63 -4.72 9.56
N GLN A 224 1.28 -3.62 9.88
CA GLN A 224 2.32 -3.57 10.88
C GLN A 224 1.85 -2.74 12.05
N GLU A 225 2.21 -3.17 13.24
CA GLU A 225 1.99 -2.45 14.47
C GLU A 225 3.30 -1.94 15.05
N LEU A 226 3.25 -0.77 15.68
CA LEU A 226 4.36 -0.22 16.44
C LEU A 226 4.46 -0.97 17.79
N MET A 227 5.66 -1.45 18.10
CA MET A 227 5.95 -2.16 19.34
C MET A 227 6.70 -1.27 20.34
N SER A 228 6.83 -1.75 21.57
CA SER A 228 7.42 -1.03 22.71
C SER A 228 8.89 -0.67 22.54
N ASP A 229 9.58 -1.30 21.59
CA ASP A 229 10.97 -1.01 21.21
C ASP A 229 11.08 0.09 20.15
N GLY A 230 9.96 0.67 19.72
CA GLY A 230 9.90 1.74 18.71
C GLY A 230 10.05 1.24 17.27
N ARG A 231 10.04 -0.07 17.03
CA ARG A 231 10.06 -0.68 15.70
C ARG A 231 8.68 -1.19 15.29
N TRP A 232 8.51 -1.38 13.99
CA TRP A 232 7.27 -1.82 13.36
C TRP A 232 7.39 -3.27 12.91
N TYR A 233 6.40 -4.09 13.25
CA TYR A 233 6.38 -5.52 12.96
C TYR A 233 5.02 -5.90 12.39
N PHE A 234 4.98 -6.93 11.54
CA PHE A 234 3.69 -7.45 11.09
C PHE A 234 2.83 -7.89 12.27
N ASN A 235 1.53 -7.66 12.18
CA ASN A 235 0.58 -7.84 13.27
C ASN A 235 0.18 -9.31 13.50
N ASP A 236 0.83 -10.25 12.83
CA ASP A 236 0.66 -11.68 13.05
C ASP A 236 1.57 -12.19 14.20
N ASP A 237 1.14 -13.26 14.85
CA ASP A 237 1.89 -13.89 15.94
C ASP A 237 3.30 -14.32 15.49
N GLY A 238 4.30 -14.06 16.34
CA GLY A 238 5.69 -14.46 16.10
C GLY A 238 6.50 -13.53 15.18
N TYR A 239 5.90 -12.45 14.65
CA TYR A 239 6.63 -11.48 13.82
C TYR A 239 7.37 -10.40 14.60
N SER A 240 7.15 -10.30 15.91
CA SER A 240 7.88 -9.39 16.80
C SER A 240 8.81 -10.17 17.75
N PRO A 241 9.95 -9.59 18.18
CA PRO A 241 10.86 -10.25 19.10
C PRO A 241 10.19 -10.59 20.43
N ALA A 242 10.59 -11.72 21.01
CA ALA A 242 10.09 -12.14 22.32
C ALA A 242 10.32 -11.03 23.37
N GLY A 243 9.29 -10.75 24.16
CA GLY A 243 9.31 -9.72 25.22
C GLY A 243 8.95 -8.30 24.76
N THR A 244 8.72 -8.08 23.46
CA THR A 244 8.13 -6.82 22.98
C THR A 244 6.60 -6.84 23.16
N THR A 245 6.02 -5.68 23.46
CA THR A 245 4.56 -5.50 23.57
C THR A 245 4.10 -4.42 22.62
N LYS A 246 2.81 -4.40 22.24
CA LYS A 246 2.25 -3.28 21.45
C LYS A 246 2.54 -1.94 22.14
N ALA A 247 2.95 -0.94 21.38
CA ALA A 247 3.13 0.41 21.91
C ALA A 247 1.79 0.96 22.42
N ARG A 248 1.84 1.88 23.39
CA ARG A 248 0.64 2.59 23.87
C ARG A 248 0.39 3.90 23.11
N ALA A 249 1.45 4.51 22.60
CA ALA A 249 1.40 5.71 21.79
C ALA A 249 2.51 5.66 20.73
N ASN A 250 2.29 6.38 19.64
CA ASN A 250 3.29 6.50 18.59
C ASN A 250 4.22 7.67 18.85
N THR A 251 5.33 7.41 19.53
CA THR A 251 6.41 8.37 19.75
C THR A 251 7.46 8.34 18.62
N ALA A 252 7.38 7.37 17.72
CA ALA A 252 8.41 7.10 16.72
C ALA A 252 8.16 7.86 15.41
N SER A 253 6.91 7.93 14.93
CA SER A 253 6.60 8.46 13.59
C SER A 253 6.27 9.95 13.54
N PHE A 254 6.13 10.61 14.69
CA PHE A 254 5.60 11.96 14.77
C PHE A 254 6.61 12.92 15.36
N GLY A 255 6.61 14.16 14.84
CA GLY A 255 7.48 15.24 15.33
C GLY A 255 7.15 15.67 16.77
N PRO A 256 8.03 16.47 17.41
CA PRO A 256 7.77 17.01 18.75
C PRO A 256 6.38 17.66 18.86
N GLY A 257 5.70 17.44 19.98
CA GLY A 257 4.38 18.02 20.25
C GLY A 257 3.18 17.21 19.75
N LEU A 258 3.39 16.08 19.06
CA LEU A 258 2.32 15.14 18.72
C LEU A 258 2.73 13.72 19.11
N THR A 259 1.98 13.11 20.01
CA THR A 259 2.19 11.71 20.44
C THR A 259 0.83 11.02 20.50
N PRO A 260 0.28 10.63 19.33
CA PRO A 260 -1.06 10.10 19.26
C PRO A 260 -1.11 8.70 19.88
N THR A 261 -2.23 8.39 20.55
CA THR A 261 -2.41 7.10 21.23
C THR A 261 -2.66 5.99 20.20
N CYS A 262 -2.15 4.79 20.49
CA CYS A 262 -2.40 3.62 19.64
C CYS A 262 -3.86 3.19 19.64
N SER A 263 -4.60 3.48 20.72
CA SER A 263 -6.05 3.25 20.81
C SER A 263 -6.88 4.05 19.80
N ALA A 264 -6.33 5.16 19.29
CA ALA A 264 -6.94 5.94 18.21
C ALA A 264 -6.49 5.46 16.81
N GLY A 265 -5.85 4.29 16.72
CA GLY A 265 -5.37 3.69 15.49
C GLY A 265 -4.03 4.23 14.97
N ALA A 266 -3.34 5.08 15.74
CA ALA A 266 -2.13 5.79 15.27
C ALA A 266 -0.85 4.95 15.21
N CYS A 267 -0.96 3.65 15.48
CA CYS A 267 0.15 2.70 15.58
C CYS A 267 -0.01 1.53 14.61
N VAL A 268 -0.80 1.73 13.55
CA VAL A 268 -0.99 0.76 12.48
C VAL A 268 -0.52 1.39 11.18
N ARG A 269 0.19 0.63 10.37
CA ARG A 269 0.52 1.00 8.98
C ARG A 269 0.39 -0.22 8.09
N MET A 270 0.29 -0.01 6.79
CA MET A 270 0.29 -1.10 5.81
C MET A 270 1.62 -1.14 5.07
N LYS A 271 2.14 -2.34 4.80
CA LYS A 271 3.41 -2.53 4.08
C LYS A 271 3.41 -3.83 3.27
N PRO A 272 4.13 -3.90 2.13
CA PRO A 272 4.30 -5.15 1.40
C PRO A 272 5.05 -6.19 2.23
N GLN A 273 4.61 -7.45 2.13
CA GLN A 273 5.27 -8.58 2.79
C GLN A 273 6.60 -8.89 2.12
N ASP A 274 7.57 -9.37 2.89
CA ASP A 274 8.89 -9.85 2.41
C ASP A 274 8.84 -11.31 1.94
N SER A 275 7.65 -11.79 1.57
CA SER A 275 7.37 -13.13 1.08
C SER A 275 6.54 -13.11 -0.21
N PRO A 276 6.57 -14.19 -1.01
CA PRO A 276 5.72 -14.30 -2.20
C PRO A 276 4.24 -14.36 -1.83
N TYR A 277 3.36 -13.84 -2.70
CA TYR A 277 1.93 -13.85 -2.48
C TYR A 277 1.30 -15.22 -2.73
N ARG A 278 0.46 -15.67 -1.78
CA ARG A 278 -0.29 -16.95 -1.83
C ARG A 278 -1.80 -16.77 -1.63
N GLY A 279 -2.31 -15.55 -1.73
CA GLY A 279 -3.70 -15.23 -1.41
C GLY A 279 -4.71 -15.69 -2.46
N VAL A 280 -5.89 -15.04 -2.46
CA VAL A 280 -7.09 -15.45 -3.22
C VAL A 280 -6.85 -15.61 -4.72
N TRP A 281 -5.99 -14.79 -5.32
CA TRP A 281 -5.82 -14.77 -6.78
C TRP A 281 -4.80 -15.78 -7.30
N SER A 282 -3.76 -16.07 -6.53
CA SER A 282 -2.65 -16.90 -6.98
C SER A 282 -3.03 -18.38 -6.99
N ARG A 283 -2.56 -19.12 -8.00
CA ARG A 283 -2.61 -20.59 -7.99
C ARG A 283 -1.99 -21.17 -6.73
N GLU A 284 -2.60 -22.20 -6.19
CA GLU A 284 -2.17 -22.83 -4.93
C GLU A 284 -0.80 -23.51 -5.06
N ASP A 285 -0.59 -24.23 -6.17
CA ASP A 285 0.62 -25.02 -6.44
C ASP A 285 1.85 -24.17 -6.74
N THR A 286 1.65 -22.97 -7.26
CA THR A 286 2.73 -22.11 -7.77
C THR A 286 2.83 -20.80 -6.99
N GLY A 287 1.74 -20.32 -6.39
CA GLY A 287 1.66 -18.96 -5.88
C GLY A 287 1.96 -17.92 -6.95
N PHE A 288 2.01 -16.65 -6.55
CA PHE A 288 2.92 -15.73 -7.24
C PHE A 288 4.30 -16.07 -6.73
N GLN A 289 5.03 -16.89 -7.50
CA GLN A 289 6.36 -17.42 -7.17
C GLN A 289 7.36 -16.34 -6.73
N TYR A 290 7.10 -15.09 -7.10
CA TYR A 290 7.96 -13.94 -6.91
C TYR A 290 7.12 -12.75 -6.45
N GLY A 291 7.80 -11.79 -5.83
CA GLY A 291 7.18 -10.58 -5.29
C GLY A 291 8.22 -9.47 -5.16
N LEU A 292 7.78 -8.28 -4.75
CA LEU A 292 8.65 -7.19 -4.29
C LEU A 292 8.28 -6.82 -2.86
N GLY A 293 9.22 -6.93 -1.92
CA GLY A 293 9.03 -6.63 -0.49
C GLY A 293 8.94 -5.14 -0.14
N PHE A 294 8.63 -4.28 -1.10
CA PHE A 294 8.52 -2.83 -0.96
C PHE A 294 7.52 -2.28 -2.00
N TYR A 295 7.06 -1.04 -1.83
CA TYR A 295 6.16 -0.41 -2.79
C TYR A 295 6.92 0.00 -4.05
N LYS A 296 6.53 -0.56 -5.19
CA LYS A 296 7.13 -0.24 -6.48
C LYS A 296 6.44 0.95 -7.11
N PHE A 297 7.20 2.03 -7.35
CA PHE A 297 6.76 3.18 -8.12
C PHE A 297 6.90 2.95 -9.63
N PHE A 298 5.86 3.37 -10.35
CA PHE A 298 5.85 3.51 -11.80
C PHE A 298 5.74 5.00 -12.19
N CYS A 299 6.42 5.37 -13.27
CA CYS A 299 6.61 6.72 -13.79
C CYS A 299 6.32 6.76 -15.30
N ASN A 300 5.13 6.35 -15.76
CA ASN A 300 4.82 6.23 -17.19
C ASN A 300 4.36 7.51 -17.86
N PHE A 301 5.09 8.58 -17.63
CA PHE A 301 4.79 9.90 -18.16
C PHE A 301 6.10 10.68 -18.32
N GLU A 302 6.07 11.75 -19.10
CA GLU A 302 7.23 12.63 -19.24
C GLU A 302 7.49 13.41 -17.96
N GLY A 303 8.74 13.43 -17.49
CA GLY A 303 9.14 14.19 -16.30
C GLY A 303 9.75 13.32 -15.20
N ASP A 304 10.94 12.79 -15.48
CA ASP A 304 11.73 12.01 -14.51
C ASP A 304 11.92 12.75 -13.18
N ALA A 305 12.15 14.06 -13.22
CA ALA A 305 12.25 14.91 -12.02
C ALA A 305 10.93 14.98 -11.23
N ALA A 306 9.78 15.08 -11.90
CA ALA A 306 8.48 15.09 -11.25
C ALA A 306 8.20 13.74 -10.57
N CYS A 307 8.53 12.62 -11.22
CA CYS A 307 8.43 11.31 -10.59
C CYS A 307 9.34 11.19 -9.36
N THR A 308 10.61 11.61 -9.49
CA THR A 308 11.61 11.58 -8.43
C THR A 308 11.15 12.38 -7.20
N ARG A 309 10.61 13.59 -7.41
CA ARG A 309 10.08 14.42 -6.32
C ARG A 309 8.83 13.82 -5.69
N GLY A 310 7.88 13.31 -6.48
CA GLY A 310 6.67 12.70 -5.92
C GLY A 310 6.96 11.43 -5.12
N MET A 311 7.97 10.64 -5.51
CA MET A 311 8.48 9.55 -4.69
C MET A 311 8.96 10.06 -3.33
N ALA A 312 9.87 11.05 -3.29
CA ALA A 312 10.35 11.61 -2.04
C ALA A 312 9.22 12.24 -1.19
N GLU A 313 8.26 12.92 -1.81
CA GLU A 313 7.10 13.50 -1.13
C GLU A 313 6.24 12.41 -0.46
N SER A 314 6.06 11.26 -1.11
CA SER A 314 5.34 10.11 -0.54
C SER A 314 6.02 9.51 0.69
N LEU A 315 7.36 9.59 0.75
CA LEU A 315 8.15 9.06 1.86
C LEU A 315 7.98 9.90 3.13
N TYR A 316 7.82 11.24 3.02
CA TYR A 316 7.64 12.08 4.21
C TYR A 316 6.35 11.74 4.97
N GLY A 317 5.30 11.35 4.25
CA GLY A 317 4.06 10.88 4.83
C GLY A 317 4.13 9.47 5.43
N PHE A 318 5.15 8.68 5.13
CA PHE A 318 5.25 7.29 5.59
C PHE A 318 5.48 7.21 7.12
N PRO A 319 4.58 6.60 7.91
CA PRO A 319 4.79 6.42 9.34
C PRO A 319 5.95 5.44 9.56
N SER A 320 7.04 5.92 10.16
CA SER A 320 8.31 5.18 10.29
C SER A 320 8.86 5.21 11.73
N THR A 321 10.06 4.70 11.94
CA THR A 321 10.81 4.74 13.21
C THR A 321 11.29 6.15 13.58
N ARG A 322 11.18 7.11 12.66
CA ARG A 322 11.47 8.53 12.86
C ARG A 322 10.59 9.40 11.94
N PRO A 323 10.12 10.59 12.37
CA PRO A 323 9.54 11.57 11.45
C PRO A 323 10.61 12.19 10.55
N ILE A 324 10.34 12.28 9.25
CA ILE A 324 11.16 13.06 8.31
C ILE A 324 10.31 14.07 7.52
N ASP A 325 10.93 15.18 7.14
CA ASP A 325 10.37 16.25 6.32
C ASP A 325 11.40 16.71 5.27
N ARG A 326 11.04 17.72 4.47
CA ARG A 326 11.94 18.29 3.46
C ARG A 326 13.24 18.86 4.02
N ARG A 327 13.35 19.15 5.32
CA ARG A 327 14.56 19.72 5.94
C ARG A 327 15.41 18.67 6.66
N SER A 328 14.93 17.43 6.69
CA SER A 328 15.63 16.33 7.38
C SER A 328 16.99 16.05 6.74
N SER A 329 17.90 15.50 7.54
CA SER A 329 19.24 15.15 7.07
C SER A 329 19.19 13.89 6.18
N ASP A 330 20.18 13.72 5.31
CA ASP A 330 20.32 12.50 4.51
C ASP A 330 20.42 11.24 5.39
N ALA A 331 20.99 11.38 6.60
CA ALA A 331 21.08 10.27 7.55
C ALA A 331 19.70 9.86 8.08
N ASP A 332 18.84 10.81 8.41
CA ASP A 332 17.47 10.52 8.85
C ASP A 332 16.63 9.93 7.73
N VAL A 333 16.78 10.46 6.51
CA VAL A 333 16.08 9.92 5.33
C VAL A 333 16.54 8.49 5.03
N LYS A 334 17.84 8.19 5.18
CA LYS A 334 18.35 6.82 5.06
C LYS A 334 17.79 5.89 6.14
N GLU A 335 17.58 6.36 7.36
CA GLU A 335 16.95 5.55 8.42
C GLU A 335 15.51 5.17 8.03
N VAL A 336 14.72 6.14 7.59
CA VAL A 336 13.33 5.90 7.17
C VAL A 336 13.27 5.05 5.90
N LEU A 337 14.22 5.22 4.97
CA LEU A 337 14.32 4.34 3.80
C LEU A 337 14.67 2.91 4.19
N ALA A 338 15.53 2.69 5.18
CA ALA A 338 15.80 1.35 5.69
C ALA A 338 14.50 0.70 6.18
N ASP A 339 13.71 1.42 6.97
CA ASP A 339 12.40 0.96 7.45
C ASP A 339 11.36 0.82 6.33
N PHE A 340 11.44 1.63 5.29
CA PHE A 340 10.58 1.51 4.11
C PHE A 340 10.89 0.25 3.27
N PHE A 341 12.16 -0.12 3.12
CA PHE A 341 12.56 -1.28 2.30
C PHE A 341 12.66 -2.58 3.11
N CYS A 342 13.09 -2.53 4.37
CA CYS A 342 13.33 -3.70 5.22
C CYS A 342 12.19 -3.90 6.21
N ASN A 343 11.68 -5.12 6.33
CA ASN A 343 10.62 -5.45 7.30
C ASN A 343 11.22 -5.82 8.66
N GLY A 344 10.56 -5.38 9.74
CA GLY A 344 10.80 -5.92 11.08
C GLY A 344 10.43 -7.41 11.12
N ASN A 345 11.13 -8.17 11.97
CA ASN A 345 10.88 -9.59 12.16
C ASN A 345 11.16 -10.01 13.61
N GLY A 346 10.65 -11.17 14.03
CA GLY A 346 10.93 -11.75 15.35
C GLY A 346 12.42 -12.03 15.58
N ASP A 347 13.17 -12.23 14.51
CA ASP A 347 14.64 -12.16 14.54
C ASP A 347 15.09 -10.69 14.64
N ALA A 348 15.50 -10.28 15.84
CA ALA A 348 15.92 -8.91 16.13
C ALA A 348 17.11 -8.43 15.27
N SER A 349 17.92 -9.36 14.74
CA SER A 349 19.11 -9.04 13.93
C SER A 349 18.79 -8.79 12.46
N TRP A 350 17.67 -9.33 11.96
CA TRP A 350 17.31 -9.30 10.54
C TRP A 350 17.23 -7.87 9.99
N PHE A 351 16.58 -6.96 10.73
CA PHE A 351 16.41 -5.59 10.27
C PHE A 351 17.75 -4.90 10.04
N ASP A 352 18.67 -5.03 10.99
CA ASP A 352 19.99 -4.40 10.94
C ASP A 352 20.88 -5.03 9.86
N GLU A 353 20.74 -6.34 9.61
CA GLU A 353 21.36 -7.00 8.46
C GLU A 353 20.80 -6.49 7.13
N CYS A 354 19.48 -6.46 6.96
CA CYS A 354 18.84 -5.97 5.75
C CYS A 354 19.26 -4.52 5.45
N LYS A 355 19.23 -3.65 6.45
CA LYS A 355 19.67 -2.25 6.34
C LYS A 355 21.13 -2.14 5.89
N ARG A 356 22.04 -2.87 6.54
CA ARG A 356 23.47 -2.86 6.20
C ARG A 356 23.68 -3.33 4.76
N ASN A 357 23.03 -4.41 4.36
CA ASN A 357 23.16 -4.99 3.02
C ASN A 357 22.54 -4.10 1.93
N LEU A 358 21.40 -3.45 2.21
CA LEU A 358 20.75 -2.49 1.32
C LEU A 358 21.69 -1.33 0.97
N PHE A 359 22.30 -0.69 1.97
CA PHE A 359 23.19 0.45 1.74
C PHE A 359 24.56 0.05 1.19
N ALA A 360 25.08 -1.12 1.56
CA ALA A 360 26.28 -1.68 0.93
C ALA A 360 26.06 -1.90 -0.57
N ALA A 361 24.95 -2.57 -0.94
CA ALA A 361 24.59 -2.81 -2.32
C ALA A 361 24.34 -1.51 -3.09
N ALA A 362 23.71 -0.51 -2.48
CA ALA A 362 23.49 0.79 -3.12
C ALA A 362 24.79 1.53 -3.41
N SER A 363 25.77 1.43 -2.52
CA SER A 363 27.09 2.05 -2.68
C SER A 363 27.91 1.40 -3.80
N SER A 364 27.73 0.08 -4.02
CA SER A 364 28.42 -0.66 -5.08
C SER A 364 27.60 -0.84 -6.35
N ASN A 365 26.42 -0.20 -6.46
CA ASN A 365 25.46 -0.41 -7.55
C ASN A 365 25.13 -1.91 -7.80
N ALA A 366 25.10 -2.70 -6.73
CA ALA A 366 24.74 -4.11 -6.77
C ALA A 366 23.22 -4.28 -6.60
N PRO A 367 22.63 -5.36 -7.15
CA PRO A 367 21.23 -5.68 -6.91
C PRO A 367 21.06 -6.24 -5.49
N PHE A 368 19.91 -5.95 -4.87
CA PHE A 368 19.59 -6.35 -3.50
C PHE A 368 18.08 -6.57 -3.39
N SER A 369 17.68 -7.66 -2.74
CA SER A 369 16.28 -7.94 -2.42
C SER A 369 16.09 -7.93 -0.91
N PRO A 370 15.13 -7.16 -0.37
CA PRO A 370 14.77 -7.22 1.04
C PRO A 370 13.86 -8.43 1.37
N MET A 371 13.62 -9.34 0.42
CA MET A 371 12.78 -10.53 0.66
C MET A 371 13.54 -11.60 1.44
N ARG A 372 13.13 -11.86 2.69
CA ARG A 372 13.79 -12.85 3.55
C ARG A 372 13.61 -14.29 3.06
N TRP A 373 12.41 -14.65 2.60
CA TRP A 373 11.99 -16.04 2.43
C TRP A 373 11.99 -16.57 0.99
N ALA A 374 12.31 -15.73 0.00
CA ALA A 374 12.14 -16.04 -1.42
C ALA A 374 13.46 -16.39 -2.17
N ASN A 375 14.51 -16.78 -1.45
CA ASN A 375 15.82 -17.15 -2.03
C ASN A 375 16.33 -16.11 -3.05
N ASP A 376 16.23 -14.82 -2.74
CA ASP A 376 16.71 -13.71 -3.57
C ASP A 376 16.00 -13.48 -4.93
N TYR A 377 14.95 -14.24 -5.27
CA TYR A 377 14.22 -14.06 -6.53
C TYR A 377 13.05 -13.08 -6.40
N SER A 378 13.01 -12.09 -7.29
CA SER A 378 12.04 -10.99 -7.26
C SER A 378 11.56 -10.65 -8.66
N HIS A 379 10.49 -9.86 -8.77
CA HIS A 379 10.06 -9.31 -10.07
C HIS A 379 11.12 -8.39 -10.67
N GLU A 380 11.27 -8.44 -11.99
CA GLU A 380 12.17 -7.54 -12.71
C GLU A 380 11.33 -6.38 -13.24
N CYS A 381 11.33 -5.27 -12.48
CA CYS A 381 10.59 -4.07 -12.82
C CYS A 381 11.50 -2.84 -12.89
N SER A 382 11.31 -2.04 -13.93
CA SER A 382 11.82 -0.68 -14.07
C SER A 382 10.77 0.33 -13.61
N PHE A 383 11.05 1.64 -13.71
CA PHE A 383 10.04 2.66 -13.46
C PHE A 383 8.93 2.70 -14.52
N THR A 384 9.11 2.09 -15.69
CA THR A 384 8.09 2.12 -16.76
C THR A 384 7.27 0.83 -16.85
N GLY A 385 7.64 -0.22 -16.10
CA GLY A 385 6.89 -1.48 -16.10
C GLY A 385 7.74 -2.67 -15.66
N CYS A 386 7.12 -3.85 -15.72
CA CYS A 386 7.77 -5.12 -15.41
C CYS A 386 7.98 -5.98 -16.67
N ASP A 387 8.98 -6.85 -16.62
CA ASP A 387 9.27 -7.82 -17.69
C ASP A 387 8.38 -9.07 -17.61
N GLN A 388 7.56 -9.15 -16.56
CA GLN A 388 6.50 -10.14 -16.38
C GLN A 388 5.13 -9.48 -16.51
N LYS A 389 4.14 -10.26 -16.92
CA LYS A 389 2.72 -9.89 -16.88
C LYS A 389 1.92 -10.95 -16.16
N LEU A 390 0.79 -10.54 -15.60
CA LEU A 390 -0.14 -11.45 -14.97
C LEU A 390 -0.96 -12.18 -16.03
N ARG A 391 -1.22 -13.46 -15.82
CA ARG A 391 -2.24 -14.21 -16.54
C ARG A 391 -3.08 -15.01 -15.56
N CYS A 392 -4.39 -14.96 -15.74
CA CYS A 392 -5.37 -15.74 -14.99
C CYS A 392 -6.22 -16.56 -15.96
N ASP A 393 -6.88 -17.58 -15.45
CA ASP A 393 -7.95 -18.25 -16.18
C ASP A 393 -9.22 -17.39 -16.09
N TYR A 394 -10.03 -17.39 -17.15
CA TYR A 394 -11.26 -16.60 -17.23
C TYR A 394 -12.45 -17.52 -17.50
N ALA A 395 -13.55 -17.27 -16.80
CA ALA A 395 -14.84 -17.90 -17.07
C ALA A 395 -15.93 -16.82 -17.03
N GLY A 396 -16.80 -16.79 -18.05
CA GLY A 396 -17.84 -15.77 -18.17
C GLY A 396 -17.30 -14.33 -18.26
N GLY A 397 -16.07 -14.14 -18.76
CA GLY A 397 -15.41 -12.83 -18.82
C GLY A 397 -14.73 -12.38 -17.52
N ALA A 398 -14.89 -13.12 -16.41
CA ALA A 398 -14.29 -12.77 -15.13
C ALA A 398 -13.07 -13.64 -14.79
N PRO A 399 -12.01 -13.07 -14.18
CA PRO A 399 -10.84 -13.81 -13.73
C PRO A 399 -11.21 -14.76 -12.60
N GLN A 400 -10.76 -16.01 -12.69
CA GLN A 400 -11.04 -17.03 -11.68
C GLN A 400 -10.09 -16.89 -10.48
N LYS A 401 -10.64 -17.00 -9.27
CA LYS A 401 -9.84 -17.11 -8.04
C LYS A 401 -8.88 -18.30 -8.17
N LYS A 402 -7.73 -18.21 -7.52
CA LYS A 402 -6.70 -19.27 -7.49
C LYS A 402 -6.19 -19.72 -8.88
N SER A 403 -6.27 -18.87 -9.89
CA SER A 403 -5.82 -19.19 -11.26
C SER A 403 -4.66 -18.33 -11.76
N CYS A 404 -4.39 -17.21 -11.10
CA CYS A 404 -3.44 -16.23 -11.59
C CYS A 404 -1.99 -16.68 -11.39
N VAL A 405 -1.14 -16.36 -12.36
CA VAL A 405 0.30 -16.61 -12.38
C VAL A 405 1.05 -15.50 -13.11
N TRP A 406 2.31 -15.33 -12.76
CA TRP A 406 3.23 -14.50 -13.51
C TRP A 406 3.79 -15.26 -14.71
N VAL A 407 3.74 -14.64 -15.88
CA VAL A 407 4.34 -15.15 -17.13
C VAL A 407 5.26 -14.10 -17.73
N SER A 408 6.20 -14.53 -18.57
CA SER A 408 7.01 -13.58 -19.36
C SER A 408 6.12 -12.66 -20.20
N LYS A 409 6.53 -11.40 -20.38
CA LYS A 409 5.78 -10.41 -21.19
C LYS A 409 5.50 -10.90 -22.61
N SER A 410 6.45 -11.64 -23.20
CA SER A 410 6.34 -12.27 -24.52
C SER A 410 5.42 -13.48 -24.59
N CYS A 411 4.93 -13.99 -23.46
CA CYS A 411 4.04 -15.14 -23.48
C CYS A 411 2.70 -14.81 -24.16
N ARG A 412 2.34 -15.59 -25.16
CA ARG A 412 1.07 -15.43 -25.89
C ARG A 412 -0.07 -16.11 -25.15
N ALA A 413 -1.30 -15.71 -25.47
CA ALA A 413 -2.51 -16.24 -24.84
C ALA A 413 -2.68 -17.75 -25.06
N ASP A 414 -2.26 -18.28 -26.22
CA ASP A 414 -2.34 -19.69 -26.63
C ASP A 414 -1.30 -20.60 -25.95
N GLN A 415 -0.26 -20.05 -25.34
CA GLN A 415 0.80 -20.82 -24.70
C GLN A 415 0.46 -21.20 -23.26
N ARG A 416 0.80 -22.40 -22.79
CA ARG A 416 0.59 -22.77 -21.38
C ARG A 416 1.48 -21.93 -20.45
N ALA A 417 0.98 -21.58 -19.26
CA ALA A 417 1.72 -20.72 -18.32
C ALA A 417 3.01 -21.32 -17.80
N GLN A 418 3.04 -22.63 -17.61
CA GLN A 418 4.24 -23.36 -17.25
C GLN A 418 5.36 -23.25 -18.30
N ASP A 419 5.00 -23.15 -19.59
CA ASP A 419 5.96 -23.08 -20.70
C ASP A 419 6.54 -21.67 -20.86
N CYS A 420 5.94 -20.68 -20.20
CA CYS A 420 6.26 -19.26 -20.27
C CYS A 420 6.78 -18.68 -18.96
N ARG A 421 7.17 -19.51 -17.99
CA ARG A 421 7.60 -19.05 -16.67
C ARG A 421 8.70 -18.00 -16.82
N PRO A 422 8.61 -16.87 -16.10
CA PRO A 422 9.68 -15.88 -16.11
C PRO A 422 11.00 -16.53 -15.74
N LYS A 423 12.06 -16.23 -16.50
CA LYS A 423 13.43 -16.59 -16.14
C LYS A 423 13.90 -15.62 -15.05
N ASN A 424 13.29 -15.68 -13.88
CA ASN A 424 13.66 -14.84 -12.75
C ASN A 424 14.98 -15.36 -12.20
N THR A 425 16.07 -14.88 -12.81
CA THR A 425 17.44 -15.33 -12.56
C THR A 425 18.25 -14.28 -11.81
N LYS A 426 17.64 -13.13 -11.48
CA LYS A 426 18.34 -11.98 -10.89
C LYS A 426 17.57 -11.39 -9.70
N LYS A 427 18.35 -10.91 -8.73
CA LYS A 427 17.90 -9.96 -7.70
C LYS A 427 17.42 -8.68 -8.41
N GLN A 428 16.26 -8.14 -8.04
CA GLN A 428 15.88 -6.80 -8.48
C GLN A 428 16.77 -5.78 -7.76
N THR A 429 17.01 -4.65 -8.41
CA THR A 429 17.84 -3.56 -7.89
C THR A 429 17.01 -2.60 -7.05
N THR A 430 16.57 -2.99 -5.85
CA THR A 430 15.92 -2.05 -4.89
C THR A 430 16.76 -0.80 -4.61
N THR A 431 18.06 -0.89 -4.87
CA THR A 431 19.02 0.21 -4.79
C THR A 431 18.77 1.31 -5.85
N THR A 432 18.05 1.02 -6.93
CA THR A 432 17.59 2.02 -7.90
C THR A 432 16.48 2.88 -7.31
N GLU A 433 15.47 2.28 -6.68
CA GLU A 433 14.42 3.00 -5.97
C GLU A 433 14.99 3.78 -4.80
N LEU A 434 15.87 3.18 -3.99
CA LEU A 434 16.55 3.86 -2.89
C LEU A 434 17.26 5.15 -3.34
N ARG A 435 18.06 5.05 -4.41
CA ARG A 435 18.76 6.23 -4.97
C ARG A 435 17.78 7.26 -5.49
N ARG A 436 16.67 6.83 -6.10
CA ARG A 436 15.63 7.72 -6.60
C ARG A 436 14.96 8.52 -5.47
N TYR A 437 14.67 7.89 -4.33
CA TYR A 437 14.20 8.61 -3.14
C TYR A 437 15.20 9.65 -2.64
N LEU A 438 16.48 9.27 -2.53
CA LEU A 438 17.54 10.18 -2.07
C LEU A 438 17.73 11.37 -3.03
N GLN A 439 17.70 11.11 -4.34
CA GLN A 439 17.76 12.15 -5.37
C GLN A 439 16.55 13.09 -5.27
N GLY A 440 15.34 12.56 -5.07
CA GLY A 440 14.13 13.36 -4.90
C GLY A 440 14.18 14.23 -3.66
N HIS A 441 14.68 13.70 -2.55
CA HIS A 441 14.90 14.46 -1.34
C HIS A 441 15.88 15.63 -1.56
N ALA A 442 17.01 15.38 -2.23
CA ALA A 442 17.98 16.42 -2.57
C ALA A 442 17.35 17.53 -3.46
N MET A 443 16.55 17.14 -4.47
CA MET A 443 15.83 18.09 -5.33
C MET A 443 14.82 18.94 -4.54
N LEU A 444 14.10 18.36 -3.58
CA LEU A 444 13.11 19.07 -2.76
C LEU A 444 13.73 19.98 -1.71
N ARG A 445 14.99 19.76 -1.34
CA ARG A 445 15.78 20.65 -0.47
C ARG A 445 16.32 21.89 -1.18
N GLY A 446 16.31 21.91 -2.51
CA GLY A 446 16.86 23.01 -3.30
C GLY A 446 18.39 22.98 -3.45
N ASN A 447 18.99 21.78 -3.46
CA ASN A 447 20.40 21.60 -3.80
C ASN A 447 20.65 21.68 -5.32
#